data_AF-A0A952USD2-F1
#
_entry.id   AF-A0A952USD2-F1
#
_cell.length_a   1.000
_cell.length_b   1.000
_cell.length_c   1.000
_cell.angle_alpha   90.00
_cell.angle_beta   90.00
_cell.angle_gamma   90.00
#
_symmetry.space_group_name_H-M   'P 1'
#
loop_
_entity.id
_entity.type
_entity.pdbx_description
1 polymer ?
#
loop_
_entity_poly.entity_id
_entity_poly.type
_entity_poly.pdbx_seq_one_letter_code
_entity_poly.pdbx_strand_id
1 'polypeptide(L)'
;AGIAHNLVNVRIDKRFPGHAYKVGNGLLGLGQMMFAKVILVSDDPAADPKDHQGFWRHVLSQAVPGRDSQFAKGPIDVLDHASRAWSYGSKLIVDGTRKHAEEGGADDFSPNPERTAAELPKRPEVLDQHQPPAATWFLTCDKQRAGQGAELLDWAVAQPGATDGVRLIATLGAEVDPRDFEECMWTLLNNIDPERDIRILNTPDGRPVFAVDATQKLAAEGFTRDWPEKLVMDESVRQRVDEIWPKR
;
A
#
# COMPACT_ATOMS: atom_id res chain seq x y z
N ALA A 1 3.59 -17.68 0.35
CA ALA A 1 2.56 -17.76 -0.72
C ALA A 1 3.03 -16.92 -1.91
N GLY A 2 2.84 -17.41 -3.14
CA GLY A 2 3.32 -16.77 -4.36
C GLY A 2 2.39 -15.66 -4.82
N ILE A 3 2.81 -14.39 -4.64
CA ILE A 3 1.98 -13.21 -4.93
C ILE A 3 2.83 -12.05 -5.48
N ALA A 4 3.93 -12.36 -6.17
CA ALA A 4 4.82 -11.36 -6.80
C ALA A 4 4.12 -10.51 -7.89
N HIS A 5 2.86 -10.81 -8.23
CA HIS A 5 2.07 -10.15 -9.27
C HIS A 5 1.05 -9.12 -8.76
N ASN A 6 0.90 -8.91 -7.44
CA ASN A 6 -0.11 -7.98 -6.91
C ASN A 6 0.18 -6.50 -7.20
N LEU A 7 1.44 -6.16 -7.51
CA LEU A 7 1.88 -4.82 -7.85
C LEU A 7 2.39 -4.75 -9.29
N VAL A 8 2.02 -3.69 -9.99
CA VAL A 8 2.65 -3.29 -11.24
C VAL A 8 3.14 -1.86 -11.13
N ASN A 9 4.45 -1.69 -11.15
CA ASN A 9 5.07 -0.39 -11.39
C ASN A 9 5.27 -0.21 -12.89
N VAL A 10 4.67 0.82 -13.48
CA VAL A 10 4.75 1.07 -14.93
C VAL A 10 5.17 2.50 -15.22
N ARG A 11 6.16 2.65 -16.10
CA ARG A 11 6.49 3.93 -16.74
C ARG A 11 5.83 4.05 -18.09
N ILE A 12 5.32 5.23 -18.39
CA ILE A 12 4.74 5.57 -19.69
C ILE A 12 5.39 6.81 -20.26
N ASP A 13 5.25 7.01 -21.57
CA ASP A 13 5.45 8.32 -22.17
C ASP A 13 4.09 9.03 -22.23
N LYS A 14 3.82 9.94 -21.28
CA LYS A 14 2.51 10.59 -21.17
C LYS A 14 2.29 11.53 -22.37
N ARG A 15 1.15 11.39 -23.04
CA ARG A 15 0.82 12.16 -24.25
C ARG A 15 -0.46 12.99 -24.14
N PHE A 16 -1.37 12.65 -23.22
CA PHE A 16 -2.67 13.30 -23.09
C PHE A 16 -3.25 13.10 -21.68
N PRO A 17 -4.24 13.92 -21.26
CA PRO A 17 -4.96 13.74 -20.00
C PRO A 17 -5.61 12.35 -19.87
N GLY A 18 -5.50 11.70 -18.72
CA GLY A 18 -6.06 10.37 -18.46
C GLY A 18 -5.26 9.21 -19.09
N HIS A 19 -4.07 9.46 -19.65
CA HIS A 19 -3.25 8.41 -20.26
C HIS A 19 -2.87 7.30 -19.26
N ALA A 20 -2.64 7.66 -17.99
CA ALA A 20 -2.35 6.70 -16.93
C ALA A 20 -3.47 5.66 -16.76
N TYR A 21 -4.73 6.12 -16.72
CA TYR A 21 -5.88 5.22 -16.60
C TYR A 21 -6.09 4.37 -17.85
N LYS A 22 -5.88 4.92 -19.05
CA LYS A 22 -5.92 4.13 -20.30
C LYS A 22 -4.92 2.98 -20.23
N VAL A 23 -3.68 3.25 -19.85
CA VAL A 23 -2.63 2.22 -19.74
C VAL A 23 -2.96 1.24 -18.62
N GLY A 24 -3.29 1.72 -17.42
CA GLY A 24 -3.61 0.87 -16.27
C GLY A 24 -4.75 -0.10 -16.57
N ASN A 25 -5.87 0.37 -17.13
CA ASN A 25 -6.98 -0.51 -17.53
C ASN A 25 -6.57 -1.48 -18.65
N GLY A 26 -5.72 -1.05 -19.58
CA GLY A 26 -5.14 -1.94 -20.59
C GLY A 26 -4.36 -3.09 -19.97
N LEU A 27 -3.46 -2.81 -19.01
CA LEU A 27 -2.68 -3.82 -18.31
C LEU A 27 -3.57 -4.79 -17.52
N LEU A 28 -4.63 -4.29 -16.89
CA LEU A 28 -5.61 -5.14 -16.21
C LEU A 28 -6.39 -6.08 -17.15
N GLY A 29 -6.37 -5.82 -18.45
CA GLY A 29 -6.95 -6.70 -19.48
C GLY A 29 -5.98 -7.75 -20.05
N LEU A 30 -4.71 -7.79 -19.62
CA LEU A 30 -3.66 -8.58 -20.28
C LEU A 30 -3.16 -9.74 -19.43
N GLY A 31 -3.41 -10.97 -19.88
CA GLY A 31 -2.72 -12.18 -19.42
C GLY A 31 -2.61 -12.30 -17.90
N GLN A 32 -1.39 -12.46 -17.38
CA GLN A 32 -1.14 -12.56 -15.94
C GLN A 32 -1.29 -11.21 -15.19
N MET A 33 -1.20 -10.08 -15.89
CA MET A 33 -1.33 -8.75 -15.27
C MET A 33 -2.77 -8.46 -14.83
N MET A 34 -3.74 -9.21 -15.34
CA MET A 34 -5.13 -9.13 -14.88
C MET A 34 -5.28 -9.46 -13.39
N PHE A 35 -4.33 -10.17 -12.77
CA PHE A 35 -4.35 -10.51 -11.35
C PHE A 35 -3.78 -9.41 -10.44
N ALA A 36 -3.11 -8.40 -10.99
CA ALA A 36 -2.59 -7.30 -10.19
C ALA A 36 -3.70 -6.59 -9.41
N LYS A 37 -3.40 -6.21 -8.16
CA LYS A 37 -4.29 -5.45 -7.28
C LYS A 37 -4.02 -3.96 -7.37
N VAL A 38 -2.76 -3.58 -7.45
CA VAL A 38 -2.34 -2.17 -7.47
C VAL A 38 -1.45 -1.92 -8.68
N ILE A 39 -1.79 -0.88 -9.45
CA ILE A 39 -0.95 -0.37 -10.53
C ILE A 39 -0.54 1.05 -10.19
N LEU A 40 0.76 1.29 -10.16
CA LEU A 40 1.34 2.61 -10.02
C LEU A 40 1.90 3.05 -11.36
N VAL A 41 1.47 4.23 -11.82
CA VAL A 41 1.87 4.78 -13.11
C VAL A 41 2.73 6.02 -12.92
N SER A 42 3.88 6.08 -13.58
CA SER A 42 4.73 7.28 -13.67
C SER A 42 5.06 7.60 -15.13
N ASP A 43 5.31 8.88 -15.45
CA ASP A 43 5.89 9.30 -16.73
C ASP A 43 7.32 9.84 -16.59
N ASP A 44 7.91 9.71 -15.40
CA ASP A 44 9.25 10.19 -15.12
C ASP A 44 10.31 9.15 -15.55
N PRO A 45 11.22 9.49 -16.48
CA PRO A 45 12.30 8.59 -16.89
C PRO A 45 13.28 8.25 -15.75
N ALA A 46 13.34 9.03 -14.67
CA ALA A 46 14.19 8.77 -13.51
C ALA A 46 13.56 7.79 -12.50
N ALA A 47 12.24 7.59 -12.53
CA ALA A 47 11.56 6.68 -11.61
C ALA A 47 11.74 5.21 -12.05
N ASP A 48 12.77 4.52 -11.55
CA ASP A 48 13.01 3.11 -11.89
C ASP A 48 11.90 2.20 -11.32
N PRO A 49 11.13 1.46 -12.15
CA PRO A 49 10.11 0.52 -11.66
C PRO A 49 10.63 -0.57 -10.73
N LYS A 50 11.95 -0.84 -10.75
CA LYS A 50 12.60 -1.85 -9.91
C LYS A 50 13.04 -1.31 -8.54
N ASP A 51 13.12 0.00 -8.37
CA ASP A 51 13.31 0.65 -7.07
C ASP A 51 11.94 0.85 -6.44
N HIS A 52 11.45 -0.14 -5.69
CA HIS A 52 10.08 -0.08 -5.17
C HIS A 52 9.86 1.13 -4.27
N GLN A 53 10.73 1.36 -3.29
CA GLN A 53 10.59 2.49 -2.36
C GLN A 53 10.68 3.83 -3.10
N GLY A 54 11.62 3.99 -4.03
CA GLY A 54 11.74 5.20 -4.84
C GLY A 54 10.55 5.42 -5.78
N PHE A 55 10.02 4.35 -6.37
CA PHE A 55 8.86 4.42 -7.27
C PHE A 55 7.57 4.78 -6.52
N TRP A 56 7.32 4.14 -5.38
CA TRP A 56 6.21 4.49 -4.47
C TRP A 56 6.31 5.94 -4.01
N ARG A 57 7.49 6.37 -3.53
CA ARG A 57 7.76 7.75 -3.13
C ARG A 57 7.43 8.72 -4.26
N HIS A 58 7.91 8.45 -5.48
CA HIS A 58 7.67 9.30 -6.64
C HIS A 58 6.17 9.41 -6.94
N VAL A 59 5.47 8.27 -7.07
CA VAL A 59 4.05 8.25 -7.42
C VAL A 59 3.21 8.94 -6.35
N LEU A 60 3.45 8.65 -5.06
CA LEU A 60 2.75 9.32 -3.96
C LEU A 60 3.06 10.82 -3.88
N SER A 61 4.23 11.26 -4.36
CA SER A 61 4.55 12.69 -4.41
C SER A 61 3.79 13.45 -5.51
N GLN A 62 3.34 12.75 -6.55
CA GLN A 62 2.64 13.34 -7.70
C GLN A 62 1.12 13.13 -7.66
N ALA A 63 0.66 12.13 -6.91
CA ALA A 63 -0.73 11.75 -6.83
C ALA A 63 -1.43 12.34 -5.60
N VAL A 64 -2.56 13.01 -5.83
CA VAL A 64 -3.51 13.41 -4.78
C VAL A 64 -4.52 12.28 -4.57
N PRO A 65 -4.57 11.65 -3.38
CA PRO A 65 -5.49 10.55 -3.11
C PRO A 65 -6.95 10.93 -3.38
N GLY A 66 -7.71 10.02 -4.02
CA GLY A 66 -9.09 10.27 -4.44
C GLY A 66 -9.24 11.01 -5.77
N ARG A 67 -8.40 12.01 -6.05
CA ARG A 67 -8.36 12.70 -7.35
C ARG A 67 -7.61 11.89 -8.41
N ASP A 68 -6.42 11.42 -8.05
CA ASP A 68 -5.45 10.79 -8.96
C ASP A 68 -5.40 9.27 -8.77
N SER A 69 -6.57 8.68 -8.53
CA SER A 69 -6.72 7.25 -8.33
C SER A 69 -8.04 6.73 -8.87
N GLN A 70 -8.02 5.50 -9.40
CA GLN A 70 -9.20 4.81 -9.89
C GLN A 70 -9.33 3.45 -9.24
N PHE A 71 -10.47 3.20 -8.61
CA PHE A 71 -10.87 1.85 -8.25
C PHE A 71 -11.50 1.13 -9.45
N ALA A 72 -11.18 -0.15 -9.59
CA ALA A 72 -11.78 -1.03 -10.59
C ALA A 72 -12.15 -2.38 -9.96
N LYS A 73 -12.91 -3.19 -10.68
CA LYS A 73 -13.27 -4.56 -10.29
C LYS A 73 -12.80 -5.52 -11.37
N GLY A 74 -12.39 -6.72 -10.98
CA GLY A 74 -11.91 -7.70 -11.95
C GLY A 74 -11.46 -9.01 -11.33
N PRO A 75 -10.85 -9.88 -12.15
CA PRO A 75 -10.34 -11.16 -11.69
C PRO A 75 -9.21 -10.97 -10.68
N ILE A 76 -9.14 -11.85 -9.69
CA ILE A 76 -8.05 -11.94 -8.70
C ILE A 76 -7.57 -13.39 -8.67
N ASP A 77 -6.32 -13.61 -8.27
CA ASP A 77 -5.77 -14.95 -8.09
C ASP A 77 -6.69 -15.80 -7.18
N VAL A 78 -6.91 -17.06 -7.56
CA VAL A 78 -7.72 -18.03 -6.79
C VAL A 78 -7.18 -18.24 -5.38
N LEU A 79 -5.85 -18.11 -5.21
CA LEU A 79 -5.12 -18.27 -3.96
C LEU A 79 -5.09 -16.98 -3.13
N ASP A 80 -5.64 -15.88 -3.65
CA ASP A 80 -5.69 -14.63 -2.89
C ASP A 80 -6.69 -14.75 -1.74
N HIS A 81 -6.15 -14.83 -0.52
CA HIS A 81 -6.97 -14.96 0.67
C HIS A 81 -7.77 -13.69 0.93
N ALA A 82 -7.19 -12.50 0.76
CA ALA A 82 -7.84 -11.23 1.13
C ALA A 82 -9.00 -10.83 0.20
N SER A 83 -9.10 -11.42 -0.99
CA SER A 83 -10.18 -11.18 -1.96
C SER A 83 -11.57 -11.39 -1.35
N ARG A 84 -12.50 -10.47 -1.65
CA ARG A 84 -13.87 -10.48 -1.13
C ARG A 84 -14.72 -11.66 -1.60
N ALA A 85 -14.37 -12.26 -2.74
CA ALA A 85 -15.06 -13.39 -3.34
C ALA A 85 -14.06 -14.27 -4.07
N TRP A 86 -14.48 -15.49 -4.42
CA TRP A 86 -13.63 -16.42 -5.16
C TRP A 86 -13.28 -15.85 -6.54
N SER A 87 -11.98 -15.69 -6.81
CA SER A 87 -11.43 -15.16 -8.07
C SER A 87 -11.92 -13.77 -8.49
N TYR A 88 -12.51 -13.00 -7.57
CA TYR A 88 -13.08 -11.69 -7.88
C TYR A 88 -12.84 -10.70 -6.74
N GLY A 89 -12.39 -9.51 -7.09
CA GLY A 89 -12.15 -8.45 -6.15
C GLY A 89 -11.95 -7.11 -6.81
N SER A 90 -11.52 -6.15 -6.01
CA SER A 90 -11.24 -4.80 -6.47
C SER A 90 -9.76 -4.57 -6.76
N LYS A 91 -9.48 -3.45 -7.43
CA LYS A 91 -8.17 -3.05 -7.93
C LYS A 91 -8.02 -1.55 -7.74
N LEU A 92 -6.78 -1.07 -7.65
CA LEU A 92 -6.44 0.33 -7.56
C LEU A 92 -5.43 0.70 -8.63
N ILE A 93 -5.71 1.73 -9.41
CA ILE A 93 -4.73 2.41 -10.27
C ILE A 93 -4.43 3.75 -9.63
N VAL A 94 -3.15 4.07 -9.42
CA VAL A 94 -2.70 5.38 -8.92
C VAL A 94 -1.90 6.08 -10.01
N ASP A 95 -2.36 7.27 -10.38
CA ASP A 95 -1.72 8.12 -11.38
C ASP A 95 -0.68 9.03 -10.71
N GLY A 96 0.58 8.64 -10.77
CA GLY A 96 1.73 9.45 -10.36
C GLY A 96 2.39 10.21 -11.51
N THR A 97 1.71 10.39 -12.65
CA THR A 97 2.24 11.10 -13.81
C THR A 97 2.08 12.62 -13.67
N ARG A 98 2.82 13.41 -14.45
CA ARG A 98 2.63 14.87 -14.55
C ARG A 98 1.19 15.21 -14.91
N LYS A 99 0.55 16.10 -14.16
CA LYS A 99 -0.85 16.48 -14.37
C LYS A 99 -1.00 17.61 -15.40
N HIS A 100 -1.90 17.41 -16.35
CA HIS A 100 -2.34 18.43 -17.30
C HIS A 100 -3.39 19.35 -16.66
N ALA A 101 -3.75 20.45 -17.35
CA ALA A 101 -4.75 21.39 -16.86
C ALA A 101 -6.13 20.73 -16.66
N GLU A 102 -6.51 19.82 -17.57
CA GLU A 102 -7.76 19.07 -17.52
C GLU A 102 -7.82 18.07 -16.35
N GLU A 103 -6.67 17.73 -15.76
CA GLU A 103 -6.54 16.82 -14.61
C GLU A 103 -6.47 17.58 -13.27
N GLY A 104 -6.56 18.91 -13.29
CA GLY A 104 -6.48 19.76 -12.10
C GLY A 104 -5.07 20.22 -11.73
N GLY A 105 -4.07 19.99 -12.59
CA GLY A 105 -2.71 20.47 -12.40
C GLY A 105 -1.92 19.79 -11.28
N ALA A 106 -0.65 20.17 -11.15
CA ALA A 106 0.24 19.66 -10.12
C ALA A 106 -0.19 20.13 -8.72
N ASP A 107 0.09 19.30 -7.72
CA ASP A 107 -0.08 19.66 -6.32
C ASP A 107 1.28 20.00 -5.69
N ASP A 108 1.32 20.99 -4.81
CA ASP A 108 2.55 21.37 -4.10
C ASP A 108 2.74 20.46 -2.89
N PHE A 109 3.41 19.34 -3.11
CA PHE A 109 3.63 18.32 -2.10
C PHE A 109 5.08 17.83 -2.11
N SER A 110 5.63 17.66 -0.90
CA SER A 110 6.94 17.04 -0.68
C SER A 110 6.85 16.00 0.42
N PRO A 111 7.42 14.80 0.23
CA PRO A 111 7.47 13.78 1.27
C PRO A 111 8.30 14.27 2.45
N ASN A 112 7.92 13.86 3.66
CA ASN A 112 8.72 14.11 4.85
C ASN A 112 10.05 13.34 4.82
N PRO A 113 11.08 13.80 5.56
CA PRO A 113 12.21 12.94 5.90
C PRO A 113 11.75 11.75 6.74
N GLU A 114 12.64 10.76 6.89
CA GLU A 114 12.38 9.62 7.77
C GLU A 114 12.03 10.09 9.19
N ARG A 115 11.01 9.48 9.80
CA ARG A 115 10.69 9.68 11.23
C ARG A 115 10.54 8.33 11.92
N THR A 116 11.18 8.22 13.08
CA THR A 116 11.16 7.01 13.90
C THR A 116 9.98 7.00 14.86
N ALA A 117 9.70 5.84 15.46
CA ALA A 117 8.66 5.71 16.48
C ALA A 117 8.79 6.72 17.64
N ALA A 118 9.99 7.20 17.96
CA ALA A 118 10.23 8.15 19.04
C ALA A 118 9.67 9.55 18.73
N GLU A 119 9.58 9.91 17.46
CA GLU A 119 9.10 11.22 16.98
C GLU A 119 7.59 11.21 16.70
N LEU A 120 6.99 10.03 16.66
CA LEU A 120 5.61 9.82 16.28
C LEU A 120 4.67 9.71 17.50
N PRO A 121 3.41 10.15 17.36
CA PRO A 121 2.44 10.13 18.45
C PRO A 121 2.22 8.71 18.98
N LYS A 122 2.07 8.58 20.30
CA LYS A 122 1.89 7.28 20.96
C LYS A 122 0.42 6.97 21.16
N ARG A 123 0.06 5.69 21.00
CA ARG A 123 -1.24 5.14 21.35
C ARG A 123 -1.04 3.71 21.86
N PRO A 124 -1.70 3.28 22.96
CA PRO A 124 -1.48 1.96 23.55
C PRO A 124 -1.64 0.78 22.59
N GLU A 125 -2.56 0.86 21.63
CA GLU A 125 -2.81 -0.22 20.66
C GLU A 125 -1.84 -0.23 19.46
N VAL A 126 -0.96 0.77 19.34
CA VAL A 126 0.10 0.82 18.31
C VAL A 126 1.37 0.20 18.91
N LEU A 127 1.77 -0.96 18.39
CA LEU A 127 2.93 -1.70 18.87
C LEU A 127 4.23 -1.04 18.44
N ASP A 128 4.33 -0.73 17.16
CA ASP A 128 5.45 0.00 16.57
C ASP A 128 4.97 0.82 15.36
N GLN A 129 5.80 1.76 14.90
CA GLN A 129 5.47 2.62 13.78
C GLN A 129 6.71 3.28 13.18
N HIS A 130 6.63 3.58 11.89
CA HIS A 130 7.73 4.20 11.14
C HIS A 130 7.19 5.01 9.97
N GLN A 131 7.85 6.13 9.68
CA GLN A 131 7.64 6.88 8.46
C GLN A 131 8.93 6.81 7.63
N PRO A 132 9.00 5.96 6.60
CA PRO A 132 10.11 6.03 5.64
C PRO A 132 10.05 7.35 4.87
N PRO A 133 11.15 7.77 4.20
CA PRO A 133 11.18 8.96 3.35
C PRO A 133 10.41 8.75 2.03
N ALA A 134 9.21 8.17 2.08
CA ALA A 134 8.42 7.69 0.95
C ALA A 134 6.94 8.11 1.02
N ALA A 135 6.65 9.26 1.66
CA ALA A 135 5.29 9.77 1.88
C ALA A 135 4.34 8.76 2.55
N THR A 136 4.88 7.90 3.39
CA THR A 136 4.16 6.75 3.95
C THR A 136 4.33 6.70 5.46
N TRP A 137 3.30 6.25 6.18
CA TRP A 137 3.33 5.96 7.61
C TRP A 137 2.79 4.56 7.88
N PHE A 138 3.64 3.68 8.39
CA PHE A 138 3.28 2.34 8.84
C PHE A 138 3.01 2.30 10.34
N LEU A 139 1.92 1.64 10.72
CA LEU A 139 1.53 1.34 12.09
C LEU A 139 1.37 -0.16 12.21
N THR A 140 1.87 -0.78 13.28
CA THR A 140 1.62 -2.20 13.56
C THR A 140 0.72 -2.35 14.79
N CYS A 141 -0.15 -3.35 14.76
CA CYS A 141 -1.03 -3.64 15.88
C CYS A 141 -1.29 -5.14 16.03
N ASP A 142 -1.53 -5.57 17.27
CA ASP A 142 -2.09 -6.89 17.54
C ASP A 142 -3.61 -6.84 17.32
N LYS A 143 -4.09 -7.56 16.30
CA LYS A 143 -5.50 -7.55 15.87
C LYS A 143 -6.35 -8.40 16.82
N GLN A 144 -7.06 -7.73 17.71
CA GLN A 144 -7.87 -8.34 18.77
C GLN A 144 -9.39 -8.21 18.52
N ARG A 145 -9.81 -7.26 17.69
CA ARG A 145 -11.24 -7.03 17.36
C ARG A 145 -11.46 -6.57 15.93
N ALA A 146 -12.69 -6.75 15.47
CA ALA A 146 -13.18 -6.19 14.21
C ALA A 146 -13.05 -4.65 14.21
N GLY A 147 -12.62 -4.08 13.08
CA GLY A 147 -12.51 -2.63 12.90
C GLY A 147 -11.28 -1.96 13.53
N GLN A 148 -10.46 -2.69 14.30
CA GLN A 148 -9.33 -2.09 15.01
C GLN A 148 -8.32 -1.37 14.11
N GLY A 149 -7.99 -1.93 12.93
CA GLY A 149 -7.09 -1.28 11.97
C GLY A 149 -7.66 0.03 11.44
N ALA A 150 -8.93 0.02 11.02
CA ALA A 150 -9.67 1.22 10.63
C ALA A 150 -9.69 2.31 11.73
N GLU A 151 -9.93 1.94 12.99
CA GLU A 151 -9.92 2.88 14.12
C GLU A 151 -8.53 3.49 14.39
N LEU A 152 -7.46 2.72 14.15
CA LEU A 152 -6.08 3.23 14.25
C LEU A 152 -5.76 4.20 13.12
N LEU A 153 -6.24 3.95 11.90
CA LEU A 153 -6.11 4.86 10.78
C LEU A 153 -6.85 6.17 11.04
N ASP A 154 -8.10 6.11 11.53
CA ASP A 154 -8.88 7.31 11.85
C ASP A 154 -8.15 8.18 12.90
N TRP A 155 -7.53 7.54 13.91
CA TRP A 155 -6.69 8.23 14.87
C TRP A 155 -5.43 8.82 14.25
N ALA A 156 -4.70 8.06 13.43
CA ALA A 156 -3.43 8.50 12.85
C ALA A 156 -3.60 9.69 11.90
N VAL A 157 -4.65 9.65 11.06
CA VAL A 157 -5.01 10.76 10.17
C VAL A 157 -5.30 12.03 10.98
N ALA A 158 -5.90 11.90 12.16
CA ALA A 158 -6.24 13.03 13.02
C ALA A 158 -5.03 13.64 13.76
N GLN A 159 -3.83 13.07 13.66
CA GLN A 159 -2.64 13.55 14.37
C GLN A 159 -2.00 14.75 13.64
N PRO A 160 -2.05 15.98 14.20
CA PRO A 160 -1.43 17.13 13.58
C PRO A 160 0.09 17.00 13.57
N GLY A 161 0.76 17.47 12.52
CA GLY A 161 2.21 17.42 12.36
C GLY A 161 2.74 16.04 11.94
N ALA A 162 2.21 14.96 12.53
CA ALA A 162 2.60 13.59 12.17
C ALA A 162 2.20 13.23 10.72
N THR A 163 1.14 13.84 10.19
CA THR A 163 0.68 13.64 8.82
C THR A 163 1.35 14.56 7.79
N ASP A 164 2.22 15.48 8.23
CA ASP A 164 2.94 16.37 7.32
C ASP A 164 3.89 15.56 6.43
N GLY A 165 3.74 15.70 5.11
CA GLY A 165 4.52 14.98 4.11
C GLY A 165 4.08 13.52 3.90
N VAL A 166 2.92 13.12 4.41
CA VAL A 166 2.38 11.75 4.27
C VAL A 166 1.18 11.73 3.31
N ARG A 167 1.11 10.69 2.48
CA ARG A 167 0.02 10.41 1.52
C ARG A 167 -0.62 9.04 1.69
N LEU A 168 0.10 8.11 2.32
CA LEU A 168 -0.38 6.78 2.62
C LEU A 168 -0.13 6.47 4.09
N ILE A 169 -1.18 6.06 4.80
CA ILE A 169 -1.09 5.54 6.16
C ILE A 169 -1.62 4.11 6.12
N ALA A 170 -0.86 3.15 6.62
CA ALA A 170 -1.26 1.76 6.64
C ALA A 170 -1.14 1.14 8.04
N THR A 171 -2.14 0.36 8.42
CA THR A 171 -2.08 -0.48 9.62
C THR A 171 -1.83 -1.93 9.23
N LEU A 172 -0.81 -2.52 9.83
CA LEU A 172 -0.26 -3.85 9.55
C LEU A 172 -0.38 -4.73 10.81
N GLY A 173 -0.19 -6.04 10.63
CA GLY A 173 -0.14 -7.00 11.74
C GLY A 173 1.09 -6.82 12.64
N ALA A 174 1.02 -7.41 13.83
CA ALA A 174 2.07 -7.34 14.86
C ALA A 174 3.40 -7.99 14.44
N GLU A 175 3.34 -8.88 13.44
CA GLU A 175 4.45 -9.68 12.94
C GLU A 175 5.27 -9.00 11.82
N VAL A 176 4.93 -7.76 11.47
CA VAL A 176 5.60 -6.98 10.42
C VAL A 176 6.55 -5.99 11.06
N ASP A 177 7.77 -5.86 10.53
CA ASP A 177 8.65 -4.76 10.92
C ASP A 177 8.28 -3.49 10.14
N PRO A 178 7.78 -2.41 10.77
CA PRO A 178 7.40 -1.19 10.05
C PRO A 178 8.59 -0.46 9.39
N ARG A 179 9.84 -0.83 9.73
CA ARG A 179 11.06 -0.26 9.14
C ARG A 179 11.51 -1.00 7.88
N ASP A 180 10.98 -2.19 7.61
CA ASP A 180 11.23 -2.93 6.37
C ASP A 180 10.15 -2.57 5.34
N PHE A 181 10.50 -1.68 4.41
CA PHE A 181 9.58 -1.21 3.38
C PHE A 181 9.06 -2.35 2.49
N GLU A 182 9.91 -3.32 2.14
CA GLU A 182 9.52 -4.43 1.27
C GLU A 182 8.55 -5.37 2.00
N GLU A 183 8.82 -5.69 3.26
CA GLU A 183 7.90 -6.51 4.07
C GLU A 183 6.55 -5.81 4.28
N CYS A 184 6.57 -4.51 4.57
CA CYS A 184 5.36 -3.69 4.73
C CYS A 184 4.52 -3.69 3.47
N MET A 185 5.12 -3.40 2.32
CA MET A 185 4.40 -3.34 1.05
C MET A 185 3.92 -4.71 0.59
N TRP A 186 4.74 -5.75 0.78
CA TRP A 186 4.32 -7.13 0.50
C TRP A 186 3.10 -7.52 1.34
N THR A 187 3.12 -7.22 2.64
CA THR A 187 1.99 -7.52 3.53
C THR A 187 0.76 -6.71 3.16
N LEU A 188 0.93 -5.41 2.89
CA LEU A 188 -0.15 -4.52 2.45
C LEU A 188 -0.84 -5.09 1.22
N LEU A 189 -0.09 -5.40 0.17
CA LEU A 189 -0.64 -5.88 -1.11
C LEU A 189 -1.33 -7.23 -0.97
N ASN A 190 -0.87 -8.08 -0.06
CA ASN A 190 -1.47 -9.40 0.16
C ASN A 190 -2.75 -9.35 1.00
N ASN A 191 -2.83 -8.41 1.94
CA ASN A 191 -3.89 -8.38 2.95
C ASN A 191 -5.06 -7.46 2.62
N ILE A 192 -5.07 -6.88 1.41
CA ILE A 192 -6.15 -5.97 0.98
C ILE A 192 -6.99 -6.50 -0.17
N ASP A 193 -8.26 -6.15 -0.14
CA ASP A 193 -9.10 -5.87 -1.30
C ASP A 193 -9.26 -4.33 -1.37
N PRO A 194 -8.68 -3.65 -2.38
CA PRO A 194 -8.58 -2.19 -2.42
C PRO A 194 -9.83 -1.38 -2.03
N GLU A 195 -10.99 -1.64 -2.64
CA GLU A 195 -12.25 -0.92 -2.36
C GLU A 195 -12.82 -1.22 -0.97
N ARG A 196 -12.49 -2.37 -0.36
CA ARG A 196 -12.90 -2.69 1.02
C ARG A 196 -11.99 -2.00 2.04
N ASP A 197 -10.69 -2.02 1.76
CA ASP A 197 -9.66 -1.80 2.78
C ASP A 197 -8.93 -0.46 2.65
N ILE A 198 -9.11 0.26 1.53
CA ILE A 198 -8.55 1.59 1.30
C ILE A 198 -9.67 2.62 1.41
N ARG A 199 -9.52 3.55 2.36
CA ARG A 199 -10.37 4.74 2.50
C ARG A 199 -9.57 5.98 2.11
N ILE A 200 -10.23 6.95 1.49
CA ILE A 200 -9.68 8.30 1.32
C ILE A 200 -10.16 9.14 2.49
N LEU A 201 -9.25 9.49 3.39
CA LEU A 201 -9.54 10.30 4.57
C LEU A 201 -8.84 11.65 4.44
N ASN A 202 -9.41 12.69 5.06
CA ASN A 202 -8.79 14.01 5.10
C ASN A 202 -8.13 14.23 6.45
N THR A 203 -6.89 14.70 6.42
CA THR A 203 -6.20 15.24 7.60
C THR A 203 -6.95 16.46 8.15
N PRO A 204 -6.68 16.91 9.39
CA PRO A 204 -7.32 18.09 9.96
C PRO A 204 -7.21 19.37 9.11
N ASP A 205 -6.14 19.50 8.32
CA ASP A 205 -5.94 20.60 7.38
C ASP A 205 -6.52 20.36 5.98
N GLY A 206 -7.29 19.28 5.81
CA GLY A 206 -8.08 19.02 4.61
C GLY A 206 -7.35 18.28 3.48
N ARG A 207 -6.10 17.85 3.70
CA ARG A 207 -5.33 17.09 2.68
C ARG A 207 -5.81 15.63 2.65
N PRO A 208 -6.08 15.06 1.46
CA PRO A 208 -6.49 13.66 1.36
C PRO A 208 -5.29 12.72 1.48
N VAL A 209 -5.50 11.60 2.17
CA VAL A 209 -4.55 10.49 2.33
C VAL A 209 -5.23 9.14 2.04
N PHE A 210 -4.47 8.19 1.51
CA PHE A 210 -4.86 6.78 1.47
C PHE A 210 -4.71 6.19 2.88
N ALA A 211 -5.82 5.81 3.50
CA ALA A 211 -5.84 5.07 4.76
C ALA A 211 -6.12 3.59 4.46
N VAL A 212 -5.11 2.73 4.69
CA VAL A 212 -5.11 1.33 4.26
C VAL A 212 -5.13 0.38 5.46
N ASP A 213 -6.22 -0.37 5.64
CA ASP A 213 -6.28 -1.44 6.63
C ASP A 213 -5.71 -2.72 6.01
N ALA A 214 -4.44 -3.02 6.28
CA ALA A 214 -3.76 -4.23 5.86
C ALA A 214 -3.66 -5.29 6.97
N THR A 215 -4.50 -5.17 8.01
CA THR A 215 -4.57 -6.16 9.10
C THR A 215 -5.31 -7.43 8.65
N GLN A 216 -5.18 -8.50 9.41
CA GLN A 216 -6.02 -9.69 9.22
C GLN A 216 -7.51 -9.33 9.27
N LYS A 217 -8.29 -9.90 8.33
CA LYS A 217 -9.74 -9.72 8.30
C LYS A 217 -10.44 -10.83 9.08
N LEU A 218 -11.39 -10.44 9.93
CA LEU A 218 -12.09 -11.32 10.87
C LEU A 218 -13.51 -11.64 10.39
N ALA A 219 -14.07 -12.76 10.85
CA ALA A 219 -15.46 -13.13 10.58
C ALA A 219 -16.47 -12.05 11.04
N ALA A 220 -16.17 -11.39 12.16
CA ALA A 220 -16.98 -10.28 12.68
C ALA A 220 -16.96 -9.02 11.79
N GLU A 221 -16.04 -8.92 10.83
CA GLU A 221 -15.98 -7.86 9.80
C GLU A 221 -16.79 -8.25 8.54
N GLY A 222 -17.53 -9.37 8.59
CA GLY A 222 -18.26 -9.92 7.44
C GLY A 222 -17.38 -10.70 6.47
N PHE A 223 -16.15 -11.03 6.87
CA PHE A 223 -15.21 -11.79 6.06
C PHE A 223 -15.41 -13.30 6.26
N THR A 224 -15.78 -14.02 5.20
CA THR A 224 -16.23 -15.43 5.32
C THR A 224 -15.20 -16.46 4.88
N ARG A 225 -14.05 -16.03 4.36
CA ARG A 225 -12.98 -16.92 3.91
C ARG A 225 -12.00 -17.19 5.04
N ASP A 226 -11.29 -18.31 4.94
CA ASP A 226 -10.19 -18.61 5.85
C ASP A 226 -9.04 -17.64 5.64
N TRP A 227 -8.47 -17.16 6.75
CA TRP A 227 -7.28 -16.33 6.74
C TRP A 227 -6.06 -17.20 7.08
N PRO A 228 -5.08 -17.35 6.18
CA PRO A 228 -3.94 -18.22 6.41
C PRO A 228 -3.02 -17.63 7.47
N GLU A 229 -2.37 -18.50 8.25
CA GLU A 229 -1.24 -18.10 9.07
C GLU A 229 -0.05 -17.73 8.19
N LYS A 230 0.76 -16.76 8.64
CA LYS A 230 1.99 -16.37 7.95
C LYS A 230 2.95 -17.56 7.98
N LEU A 231 3.36 -18.02 6.80
CA LEU A 231 4.38 -19.07 6.68
C LEU A 231 5.71 -18.52 7.17
N VAL A 232 6.19 -19.06 8.28
CA VAL A 232 7.52 -18.79 8.84
C VAL A 232 8.45 -19.95 8.53
N MET A 233 9.71 -19.65 8.19
CA MET A 233 10.73 -20.68 8.05
C MET A 233 11.10 -21.20 9.44
N ASP A 234 11.21 -22.51 9.58
CA ASP A 234 11.66 -23.12 10.84
C ASP A 234 13.07 -22.61 11.19
N GLU A 235 13.26 -22.22 12.46
CA GLU A 235 14.49 -21.58 12.91
C GLU A 235 15.71 -22.49 12.74
N SER A 236 15.56 -23.80 12.91
CA SER A 236 16.66 -24.76 12.71
C SER A 236 17.08 -24.84 11.24
N VAL A 237 16.12 -24.69 10.32
CA VAL A 237 16.41 -24.64 8.88
C VAL A 237 17.11 -23.34 8.53
N ARG A 238 16.66 -22.20 9.08
CA ARG A 238 17.29 -20.90 8.85
C ARG A 238 18.75 -20.90 9.28
N GLN A 239 19.01 -21.36 10.50
CA GLN A 239 20.38 -21.48 11.04
C GLN A 239 21.25 -22.39 10.17
N ARG A 240 20.72 -23.54 9.74
CA ARG A 240 21.46 -24.45 8.87
C ARG A 240 21.81 -23.81 7.51
N VAL A 241 20.93 -23.02 6.93
CA VAL A 241 21.21 -22.31 5.66
C VAL A 241 22.27 -21.23 5.88
N ASP A 242 22.18 -20.46 6.96
CA ASP A 242 23.18 -19.43 7.31
C ASP A 242 24.58 -20.04 7.51
N GLU A 243 24.67 -21.25 8.08
CA GLU A 243 25.93 -22.01 8.21
C GLU A 243 26.50 -22.47 6.86
N ILE A 244 25.63 -22.90 5.93
CA ILE A 244 26.03 -23.38 4.59
C ILE A 244 26.43 -22.21 3.69
N TRP A 245 25.85 -21.03 3.89
CA TRP A 245 26.05 -19.86 3.05
C TRP A 245 26.84 -18.77 3.78
N PRO A 246 28.17 -18.93 3.96
CA PRO A 246 28.98 -17.88 4.56
C PRO A 246 28.85 -16.60 3.72
N LYS A 247 28.45 -15.51 4.37
CA LYS A 247 28.38 -14.17 3.78
C LYS A 247 29.73 -13.86 3.14
N ARG A 248 29.79 -13.90 1.80
CA ARG A 248 30.93 -13.43 1.01
C ARG A 248 30.95 -11.92 0.96
#